data_AF-A0A2U3LGD3-F1
#
_entry.id   AF-A0A2U3LGD3-F1
#
_cell.length_a   1.000
_cell.length_b   1.000
_cell.length_c   1.000
_cell.angle_alpha   90.00
_cell.angle_beta   90.00
_cell.angle_gamma   90.00
#
_symmetry.space_group_name_H-M   'P 1'
#
loop_
_entity.id
_entity.type
_entity.pdbx_description
1 polymer ?
#
loop_
_entity_poly.entity_id
_entity_poly.type
_entity_poly.pdbx_seq_one_letter_code
_entity_poly.pdbx_strand_id
1 'polypeptide(L)' 'MPVSAAGSSVSPTGNTGNTLTLMLNITAKSGLSGNRVVWVAGRDAAGGNNTDWQSRQSLGSWSVQ' A
#
# COMPACT_ATOMS: atom_id res chain seq x y z
N MET A 1 -4.03 0.35 16.42
CA MET A 1 -2.95 0.61 15.44
C MET A 1 -3.03 2.05 14.91
N PRO A 2 -1.86 2.73 14.76
CA PRO A 2 -1.75 4.13 14.33
C PRO A 2 -2.04 4.38 12.84
N VAL A 3 -2.32 3.31 12.09
CA VAL A 3 -2.72 3.36 10.67
C VAL A 3 -4.04 2.61 10.52
N SER A 4 -4.90 3.09 9.62
CA SER A 4 -6.08 2.38 9.10
C SER A 4 -5.90 2.09 7.61
N ALA A 5 -6.46 0.97 7.15
CA ALA A 5 -6.48 0.57 5.73
C ALA A 5 -7.91 0.27 5.22
N ALA A 6 -8.93 0.70 5.98
CA ALA A 6 -10.33 0.42 5.66
C ALA A 6 -10.73 1.00 4.29
N GLY A 7 -11.46 0.22 3.50
CA GLY A 7 -11.85 0.59 2.13
C GLY A 7 -10.79 0.30 1.06
N SER A 8 -9.67 -0.33 1.43
CA SER A 8 -8.73 -0.86 0.44
C SER A 8 -9.38 -1.99 -0.38
N SER A 9 -8.99 -2.11 -1.64
CA SER A 9 -9.55 -3.12 -2.55
C SER A 9 -8.47 -3.69 -3.48
N VAL A 10 -8.80 -4.85 -4.05
CA VAL A 10 -7.98 -5.55 -5.05
C VAL A 10 -8.87 -5.90 -6.23
N SER A 11 -8.35 -5.73 -7.45
CA SER A 11 -9.02 -6.14 -8.67
C SER A 11 -8.01 -6.80 -9.60
N PRO A 12 -8.30 -7.98 -10.17
CA PRO A 12 -7.50 -8.51 -11.28
C PRO A 12 -7.58 -7.55 -12.47
N THR A 13 -6.48 -7.42 -13.20
CA THR A 13 -6.36 -6.53 -14.36
C THR A 13 -5.97 -7.33 -15.59
N GLY A 14 -6.79 -7.21 -16.63
CA GLY A 14 -6.62 -7.96 -17.88
C GLY A 14 -7.04 -9.43 -17.78
N ASN A 15 -7.08 -10.11 -18.92
CA ASN A 15 -7.50 -11.52 -19.02
C ASN A 15 -6.40 -12.51 -18.60
N THR A 16 -5.20 -12.05 -18.26
CA THR A 16 -4.02 -12.90 -18.04
C THR A 16 -3.76 -13.25 -16.57
N GLY A 17 -4.62 -12.86 -15.62
CA GLY A 17 -4.65 -13.38 -14.24
C GLY A 17 -3.48 -13.01 -13.31
N ASN A 18 -2.33 -12.59 -13.86
CA ASN A 18 -1.10 -12.37 -13.10
C ASN A 18 -0.92 -10.91 -12.66
N THR A 19 -1.78 -9.99 -13.14
CA THR A 19 -1.71 -8.57 -12.77
C THR A 19 -2.88 -8.22 -11.86
N LEU A 20 -2.56 -7.66 -10.69
CA LEU A 20 -3.54 -7.12 -9.75
C LEU A 20 -3.39 -5.61 -9.67
N THR A 21 -4.50 -4.90 -9.75
CA THR A 21 -4.57 -3.49 -9.35
C THR A 21 -5.00 -3.43 -7.89
N LEU A 22 -4.17 -2.78 -7.06
CA LEU A 22 -4.44 -2.58 -5.64
C LEU A 22 -4.72 -1.11 -5.37
N MET A 23 -5.85 -0.84 -4.70
CA MET A 23 -6.16 0.47 -4.14
C MET A 23 -5.98 0.38 -2.62
N LEU A 24 -4.97 1.08 -2.10
CA LEU A 24 -4.66 1.11 -0.67
C LEU A 24 -5.16 2.42 -0.07
N ASN A 25 -6.20 2.36 0.75
CA ASN A 25 -6.76 3.53 1.43
C ASN A 25 -6.11 3.71 2.80
N ILE A 26 -4.92 4.30 2.82
CA ILE A 26 -4.09 4.44 4.03
C ILE A 26 -4.43 5.74 4.75
N THR A 27 -4.93 5.64 5.97
CA THR A 27 -5.17 6.80 6.85
C THR A 27 -4.20 6.77 8.03
N ALA A 28 -3.41 7.83 8.18
CA ALA A 28 -2.58 8.06 9.36
C ALA A 28 -3.45 8.58 10.51
N LYS A 29 -3.28 8.03 11.71
CA LYS A 29 -3.95 8.53 12.93
C LYS A 29 -3.05 9.51 13.69
N SER A 30 -3.61 10.18 14.69
CA SER A 30 -2.87 11.11 15.55
C SER A 30 -1.57 10.47 16.09
N GLY A 31 -0.49 11.25 16.12
CA GLY A 31 0.85 10.80 16.46
C GLY A 31 1.71 10.40 15.26
N LEU A 32 1.13 10.26 14.06
CA LEU A 32 1.90 10.12 12.82
C LEU A 32 2.05 11.45 12.06
N SER A 33 2.84 12.38 12.61
CA SER A 33 3.17 13.65 11.94
C SER A 33 4.46 13.58 11.11
N GLY A 34 4.69 14.61 10.29
CA GLY A 34 5.90 14.75 9.47
C GLY A 34 5.89 13.93 8.18
N ASN A 35 7.02 13.93 7.47
CA ASN A 35 7.13 13.23 6.20
C ASN A 35 7.13 11.71 6.41
N ARG A 36 6.31 11.00 5.64
CA ARG A 36 6.11 9.55 5.76
C ARG A 36 6.44 8.88 4.44
N VAL A 37 7.26 7.83 4.50
CA VAL A 37 7.53 6.96 3.35
C VAL A 37 6.75 5.67 3.53
N VAL A 38 6.05 5.24 2.48
CA VAL A 38 5.37 3.95 2.43
C VAL A 38 6.11 3.02 1.47
N TRP A 39 6.44 1.85 1.98
CA TRP A 39 7.05 0.75 1.25
C TRP A 39 5.99 -0.33 1.00
N VAL A 40 6.00 -0.91 -0.19
CA VAL A 40 5.05 -1.95 -0.58
C VAL A 40 5.79 -3.07 -1.29
N ALA A 41 5.36 -4.31 -1.04
CA ALA A 41 5.80 -5.50 -1.75
C ALA A 41 4.59 -6.41 -1.97
N GLY A 42 4.52 -7.03 -3.14
CA GLY A 42 3.58 -8.11 -3.44
C GLY A 42 4.27 -9.45 -3.29
N ARG A 43 3.64 -10.38 -2.57
CA ARG A 43 4.11 -11.76 -2.42
C ARG A 43 3.00 -12.73 -2.79
N ASP A 44 3.34 -13.82 -3.46
CA ASP A 44 2.38 -14.89 -3.68
C ASP A 44 2.07 -15.66 -2.38
N ALA A 45 1.00 -16.45 -2.41
CA ALA A 45 0.55 -17.23 -1.26
C ALA A 45 1.54 -18.36 -0.88
N ALA A 46 2.28 -18.89 -1.86
CA ALA A 46 3.28 -19.94 -1.66
C ALA A 46 4.59 -19.41 -1.05
N GLY A 47 4.80 -18.09 -1.06
CA GLY A 47 6.01 -17.41 -0.61
C GLY A 47 7.19 -17.49 -1.58
N GLY A 48 7.01 -18.04 -2.79
CA GLY A 48 8.10 -18.28 -3.74
C GLY A 48 8.45 -17.05 -4.59
N ASN A 49 7.45 -16.22 -4.91
CA ASN A 49 7.63 -14.99 -5.69
C ASN A 49 7.35 -13.75 -4.85
N ASN A 50 8.21 -12.75 -5.00
CA ASN A 50 8.14 -11.45 -4.33
C ASN A 50 8.57 -10.34 -5.30
N THR A 51 7.97 -9.16 -5.20
CA THR A 51 8.36 -7.99 -6.01
C THR A 51 9.52 -7.19 -5.40
N ASP A 52 10.06 -7.66 -4.28
CA ASP A 52 10.88 -6.92 -3.33
C ASP A 52 10.20 -5.65 -2.79
N TRP A 53 10.81 -5.05 -1.78
CA TRP A 53 10.30 -3.80 -1.19
C TRP A 53 10.53 -2.65 -2.15
N GLN A 54 9.45 -2.10 -2.66
CA GLN A 54 9.48 -0.92 -3.50
C GLN A 54 9.02 0.29 -2.68
N SER A 55 9.79 1.37 -2.73
CA SER A 55 9.33 2.65 -2.20
C SER A 55 8.31 3.23 -3.17
N ARG A 56 7.07 3.41 -2.73
CA ARG A 56 6.17 4.30 -3.46
C ARG A 56 6.62 5.71 -3.12
N GLN A 57 7.07 6.47 -4.12
CA GLN A 57 7.57 7.84 -3.95
C GLN A 57 6.61 8.62 -3.05
N SER A 58 7.18 9.27 -2.02
CA SER A 58 6.54 10.07 -0.96
C SER A 58 5.04 10.26 -1.15
N LEU A 59 4.23 9.53 -0.36
CA LEU A 59 2.85 9.98 -0.13
C LEU A 59 3.03 11.38 0.50
N GLY A 60 2.61 12.44 -0.20
CA GLY A 60 2.90 13.83 0.18
C GLY A 60 2.65 14.15 1.66
N SER A 61 3.26 15.23 2.16
CA SER A 61 3.18 15.63 3.58
C SER A 61 1.74 15.60 4.11
N TRP A 62 1.45 14.67 5.02
CA TRP A 62 0.13 14.53 5.63
C TRP A 62 -0.02 15.61 6.72
N SER A 63 -0.75 16.69 6.42
CA SER A 63 -1.24 17.59 7.46
C SER A 63 -2.54 17.04 8.03
N VAL A 64 -2.55 16.71 9.31
CA VAL A 64 -3.79 16.43 10.05
C VAL A 64 -4.51 17.78 10.23
N GLN A 65 -5.78 17.88 9.85
CA GLN A 65 -6.62 19.04 10.17
C GLN A 65 -7.10 18.96 11.62
#